data_AF-A0A2S5W654-F1
#
_entry.id   AF-A0A2S5W654-F1
#
_cell.length_a   1.000
_cell.length_b   1.000
_cell.length_c   1.000
_cell.angle_alpha   90.00
_cell.angle_beta   90.00
_cell.angle_gamma   90.00
#
_symmetry.space_group_name_H-M   'P 1'
#
loop_
_entity.id
_entity.type
_entity.pdbx_description
1 polymer ?
#
loop_
_entity_poly.entity_id
_entity_poly.type
_entity_poly.pdbx_seq_one_letter_code
_entity_poly.pdbx_strand_id
1 'polypeptide(L)'
;MEIDGIRLRWNSTQTDWIASPNALEEVGSIHTVQGYDLNCAGVIIGPDLGYDPDRGTLIVNSDSYFDTKGKENNPRLGKTYADDNLLRFISNIYAVLLTRGIKGTYVYVSDPALRAHLARYIPATV
;
A
#
# COMPACT_ATOMS: atom_id res chain seq x y z
N MET A 1 11.49 -4.63 -5.16
CA MET A 1 11.06 -3.34 -5.73
C MET A 1 12.16 -2.31 -5.53
N GLU A 2 12.11 -1.22 -6.28
CA GLU A 2 13.03 -0.09 -6.13
C GLU A 2 12.20 1.18 -5.93
N ILE A 3 12.52 1.96 -4.90
CA ILE A 3 11.84 3.21 -4.55
C ILE A 3 12.93 4.23 -4.22
N ASP A 4 12.99 5.33 -4.97
CA ASP A 4 13.99 6.40 -4.80
C ASP A 4 15.44 5.88 -4.67
N GLY A 5 15.79 4.86 -5.47
CA GLY A 5 17.12 4.24 -5.48
C GLY A 5 17.37 3.24 -4.33
N ILE A 6 16.40 3.02 -3.44
CA ILE A 6 16.46 2.01 -2.39
C ILE A 6 15.84 0.72 -2.91
N ARG A 7 16.63 -0.36 -2.88
CA ARG A 7 16.16 -1.70 -3.22
C ARG A 7 15.57 -2.37 -1.99
N LEU A 8 14.28 -2.70 -2.09
CA LEU A 8 13.53 -3.40 -1.06
C LEU A 8 13.14 -4.78 -1.57
N ARG A 9 13.33 -5.81 -0.73
CA ARG A 9 12.93 -7.18 -1.06
C ARG A 9 11.50 -7.43 -0.58
N TRP A 10 10.67 -8.00 -1.44
CA TRP A 10 9.35 -8.48 -1.03
C TRP A 10 9.48 -9.71 -0.12
N ASN A 11 8.54 -9.88 0.80
CA ASN A 11 8.49 -10.99 1.73
C ASN A 11 8.77 -12.35 1.05
N SER A 12 9.69 -13.14 1.63
CA SER A 12 10.07 -14.44 1.08
C SER A 12 9.08 -15.55 1.42
N THR A 13 8.25 -15.36 2.45
CA THR A 13 7.22 -16.32 2.90
C THR A 13 5.83 -15.69 2.91
N GLN A 14 4.80 -16.47 2.58
CA GLN A 14 3.41 -16.02 2.62
C GLN A 14 2.76 -16.20 3.99
N THR A 15 3.32 -17.07 4.84
CA THR A 15 2.81 -17.36 6.20
C THR A 15 3.83 -16.93 7.23
N ASP A 16 3.36 -16.28 8.30
CA ASP A 16 4.15 -15.83 9.46
C ASP A 16 5.44 -15.07 9.11
N TRP A 17 5.40 -14.30 8.03
CA TRP A 17 6.52 -13.46 7.61
C TRP A 17 7.02 -12.54 8.73
N ILE A 18 6.09 -11.98 9.52
CA ILE A 18 6.39 -11.08 10.65
C ILE A 18 7.31 -11.75 11.70
N ALA A 19 7.22 -13.07 11.87
CA ALA A 19 8.05 -13.84 12.80
C ALA A 19 9.28 -14.45 12.12
N SER A 20 9.48 -14.23 10.82
CA SER A 20 10.60 -14.80 10.08
C SER A 20 11.92 -14.09 10.40
N PRO A 21 13.06 -14.78 10.38
CA PRO A 21 14.38 -14.17 10.62
C PRO A 21 14.70 -13.03 9.64
N ASN A 22 14.13 -13.07 8.44
CA ASN A 22 14.39 -12.12 7.37
C ASN A 22 13.39 -10.95 7.35
N ALA A 23 12.43 -10.91 8.28
CA ALA A 23 11.36 -9.90 8.28
C ALA A 23 11.89 -8.46 8.31
N LEU A 24 13.05 -8.23 8.95
CA LEU A 24 13.68 -6.92 9.04
C LEU A 24 14.27 -6.43 7.71
N GLU A 25 14.58 -7.33 6.79
CA GLU A 25 15.20 -7.01 5.48
C GLU A 25 14.17 -7.02 4.34
N GLU A 26 12.90 -7.26 4.67
CA GLU A 26 11.84 -7.49 3.70
C GLU A 26 10.66 -6.54 3.90
N VAL A 27 9.80 -6.46 2.89
CA VAL A 27 8.54 -5.71 2.92
C VAL A 27 7.39 -6.67 2.75
N GLY A 28 6.51 -6.70 3.75
CA GLY A 28 5.30 -7.50 3.74
C GLY A 28 4.23 -6.93 2.82
N SER A 29 3.46 -7.82 2.20
CA SER A 29 2.21 -7.46 1.51
C SER A 29 1.03 -7.47 2.48
N ILE A 30 -0.10 -6.90 2.05
CA ILE A 30 -1.36 -6.93 2.80
C ILE A 30 -1.76 -8.36 3.22
N HIS A 31 -1.53 -9.34 2.35
CA HIS A 31 -1.87 -10.74 2.56
C HIS A 31 -1.06 -11.39 3.69
N THR A 32 0.11 -10.84 4.00
CA THR A 32 1.03 -11.38 5.03
C THR A 32 0.96 -10.65 6.37
N VAL A 33 0.35 -9.46 6.40
CA VAL A 33 0.19 -8.65 7.62
C VAL A 33 -1.20 -8.84 8.24
N GLN A 34 -2.17 -9.33 7.46
CA GLN A 34 -3.54 -9.50 7.93
C GLN A 34 -3.64 -10.42 9.15
N GLY A 35 -4.19 -9.89 10.25
CA GLY A 35 -4.38 -10.62 11.51
C GLY A 35 -3.36 -10.31 12.61
N TYR A 36 -2.35 -9.48 12.32
CA TYR A 36 -1.36 -9.02 13.28
C TYR A 36 -1.44 -7.50 13.46
N ASP A 37 -1.39 -7.06 14.71
CA ASP A 37 -1.14 -5.66 15.05
C ASP A 37 0.32 -5.50 15.46
N LEU A 38 0.97 -4.47 14.94
CA LEU A 38 2.39 -4.18 15.16
C LEU A 38 2.53 -3.07 16.19
N ASN A 39 3.61 -3.08 16.98
CA ASN A 39 3.91 -1.96 17.87
C ASN A 39 4.03 -0.65 17.07
N CYS A 40 4.80 -0.68 15.98
CA CYS A 40 4.89 0.39 15.00
C CYS A 40 4.83 -0.22 13.59
N ALA A 41 4.21 0.48 12.65
CA ALA A 41 4.17 0.08 11.25
C ALA A 41 4.87 1.12 10.35
N GLY A 42 5.56 0.65 9.31
CA GLY A 42 6.00 1.49 8.20
C GLY A 42 5.19 1.13 6.97
N VAL A 43 4.47 2.09 6.39
CA VAL A 43 3.62 1.89 5.22
C VAL A 43 4.20 2.67 4.05
N ILE A 44 4.44 1.96 2.96
CA ILE A 44 4.92 2.53 1.70
C ILE A 44 3.74 2.57 0.75
N ILE A 45 3.28 3.77 0.41
CA ILE A 45 2.30 3.99 -0.65
C ILE A 45 3.06 4.10 -1.97
N GLY A 46 2.90 3.08 -2.80
CA GLY A 46 3.58 2.93 -4.08
C GLY A 46 3.02 3.85 -5.18
N PRO A 47 3.56 3.75 -6.40
CA PRO A 47 3.11 4.54 -7.56
C PRO A 47 1.76 4.08 -8.13
N ASP A 48 1.12 3.09 -7.52
CA ASP A 48 -0.20 2.58 -7.86
C ASP A 48 -1.35 3.49 -7.40
N LEU A 49 -1.11 4.34 -6.38
CA LEU A 49 -2.06 5.32 -5.88
C LEU A 49 -1.45 6.73 -5.96
N GLY A 50 -2.21 7.67 -6.53
CA GLY A 50 -1.83 9.08 -6.64
C GLY A 50 -2.98 10.02 -6.30
N TYR A 51 -2.73 11.32 -6.44
CA TYR A 51 -3.73 12.37 -6.22
C TYR A 51 -3.77 13.34 -7.40
N ASP A 52 -4.97 13.60 -7.91
CA ASP A 52 -5.22 14.66 -8.89
C ASP A 52 -5.57 15.96 -8.13
N PRO A 53 -4.68 16.97 -8.11
CA PRO A 53 -4.91 18.21 -7.38
C PRO A 53 -5.97 19.11 -8.03
N ASP A 54 -6.21 18.98 -9.35
CA ASP A 54 -7.17 19.80 -10.07
C ASP A 54 -8.60 19.30 -9.81
N ARG A 55 -8.77 17.97 -9.77
CA ARG A 55 -10.07 17.33 -9.46
C ARG A 55 -10.29 17.13 -7.97
N GLY A 56 -9.23 17.17 -7.18
CA GLY A 56 -9.27 16.92 -5.74
C GLY A 56 -9.52 15.46 -5.37
N THR A 57 -9.23 14.52 -6.26
CA THR A 57 -9.59 13.09 -6.12
C THR A 57 -8.37 12.18 -6.14
N LEU A 58 -8.48 11.02 -5.48
CA LEU A 58 -7.50 9.94 -5.65
C LEU A 58 -7.59 9.34 -7.05
N ILE A 59 -6.45 8.93 -7.59
CA ILE A 59 -6.34 8.26 -8.89
C ILE A 59 -5.51 6.98 -8.74
N VAL A 60 -5.75 6.02 -9.62
CA VAL A 60 -4.98 4.78 -9.67
C VAL A 60 -4.16 4.71 -10.95
N ASN A 61 -2.95 4.19 -10.81
CA ASN A 61 -2.14 3.73 -11.93
C ASN A 61 -2.13 2.20 -11.96
N SER A 62 -2.98 1.61 -12.80
CA SER A 62 -3.14 0.15 -12.92
C SER A 62 -1.89 -0.56 -13.46
N ASP A 63 -1.05 0.13 -14.22
CA ASP A 63 0.23 -0.39 -14.72
C ASP A 63 1.25 -0.57 -13.60
N SER A 64 1.14 0.23 -12.54
CA SER A 64 2.00 0.19 -11.35
C SER A 64 1.48 -0.74 -10.24
N TYR A 65 0.32 -1.35 -10.43
CA TYR A 65 -0.26 -2.29 -9.47
C TYR A 65 0.15 -3.74 -9.78
N PHE A 66 0.92 -4.38 -8.90
CA PHE A 66 1.53 -5.70 -9.20
C PHE A 66 0.86 -6.90 -8.51
N ASP A 67 -0.22 -6.71 -7.74
CA ASP A 67 -0.94 -7.85 -7.16
C ASP A 67 -1.81 -8.54 -8.22
N THR A 68 -1.33 -9.69 -8.67
CA THR A 68 -1.99 -10.55 -9.65
C THR A 68 -3.38 -11.00 -9.19
N LYS A 69 -3.61 -11.24 -7.89
CA LYS A 69 -4.95 -11.63 -7.37
C LYS A 69 -5.92 -10.45 -7.36
N GLY A 70 -5.43 -9.24 -7.13
CA GLY A 70 -6.22 -8.02 -7.30
C GLY A 70 -6.57 -7.73 -8.76
N LYS A 71 -5.72 -8.19 -9.70
CA LYS A 71 -5.94 -8.13 -11.16
C LYS A 71 -6.73 -9.32 -11.73
N GLU A 72 -6.95 -10.39 -10.96
CA GLU A 72 -7.73 -11.54 -11.43
C GLU A 72 -9.18 -11.11 -11.67
N ASN A 73 -9.53 -11.00 -12.96
CA ASN A 73 -10.90 -10.93 -13.42
C ASN A 73 -11.62 -12.18 -12.90
N ASN A 74 -12.60 -12.01 -12.01
CA ASN A 74 -13.47 -13.09 -11.60
C ASN A 74 -14.70 -13.09 -12.53
N PRO A 75 -14.72 -13.89 -13.62
CA PRO A 75 -15.78 -13.82 -14.62
C PRO A 75 -17.12 -14.30 -14.06
N ARG A 76 -17.09 -15.04 -12.94
CA ARG A 76 -18.29 -15.50 -12.21
C ARG A 76 -19.07 -14.37 -11.53
N LEU A 77 -18.47 -13.19 -11.35
CA LEU A 77 -19.10 -12.04 -10.70
C LEU A 77 -19.48 -10.90 -11.67
N GLY A 78 -19.26 -11.07 -12.98
CA GLY A 78 -19.62 -10.05 -13.98
C GLY A 78 -18.92 -8.70 -13.79
N LYS A 79 -17.77 -8.67 -13.11
CA LYS A 79 -17.03 -7.43 -12.82
C LYS A 79 -16.09 -7.09 -13.96
N THR A 80 -16.47 -6.14 -14.79
CA THR A 80 -15.52 -5.30 -15.54
C THR A 80 -14.93 -4.34 -14.52
N TYR A 81 -13.61 -4.36 -14.28
CA TYR A 81 -12.97 -3.38 -13.41
C TYR A 81 -13.06 -2.01 -14.07
N ALA A 82 -14.14 -1.27 -13.80
CA ALA A 82 -14.10 0.19 -13.91
C ALA A 82 -13.05 0.69 -12.91
N ASP A 83 -12.24 1.68 -13.30
CA ASP A 83 -11.13 2.22 -12.50
C ASP A 83 -11.55 2.55 -11.05
N ASP A 84 -12.80 2.95 -10.84
CA ASP A 84 -13.40 3.20 -9.52
C ASP A 84 -13.35 1.99 -8.57
N ASN A 85 -13.57 0.77 -9.08
CA ASN A 85 -13.51 -0.45 -8.27
C ASN A 85 -12.07 -0.76 -7.83
N LEU A 86 -11.11 -0.53 -8.73
CA LEU A 86 -9.69 -0.73 -8.44
C LEU A 86 -9.19 0.34 -7.45
N LEU A 87 -9.60 1.60 -7.64
CA LEU A 87 -9.34 2.67 -6.68
C LEU A 87 -9.85 2.36 -5.30
N ARG A 88 -11.09 1.90 -5.18
CA ARG A 88 -11.64 1.50 -3.89
C ARG A 88 -10.85 0.34 -3.27
N PHE A 89 -10.46 -0.65 -4.07
CA PHE A 89 -9.71 -1.80 -3.59
C PHE A 89 -8.32 -1.40 -3.06
N ILE A 90 -7.54 -0.65 -3.85
CA ILE A 90 -6.21 -0.16 -3.47
C ILE A 90 -6.30 0.76 -2.24
N SER A 91 -7.28 1.67 -2.20
CA SER A 91 -7.49 2.55 -1.05
C SER A 91 -7.77 1.76 0.23
N ASN A 92 -8.58 0.69 0.13
CA ASN A 92 -8.86 -0.17 1.29
C ASN A 92 -7.62 -0.93 1.76
N ILE A 93 -6.76 -1.40 0.85
CA ILE A 93 -5.48 -2.04 1.21
C ILE A 93 -4.66 -1.09 2.07
N TYR A 94 -4.44 0.14 1.59
CA TYR A 94 -3.66 1.13 2.35
C TYR A 94 -4.33 1.51 3.66
N ALA A 95 -5.66 1.67 3.72
CA ALA A 95 -6.38 1.93 4.96
C ALA A 95 -6.18 0.82 6.01
N VAL A 96 -6.19 -0.45 5.57
CA VAL A 96 -5.92 -1.58 6.47
C VAL A 96 -4.48 -1.56 6.97
N LEU A 97 -3.50 -1.26 6.11
CA LEU A 97 -2.08 -1.19 6.50
C LEU A 97 -1.82 -0.03 7.48
N LEU A 98 -2.41 1.15 7.20
CA LEU A 98 -2.23 2.35 8.02
C LEU A 98 -2.74 2.18 9.46
N THR A 99 -3.68 1.26 9.67
CA THR A 99 -4.30 0.96 10.97
C THR A 99 -3.64 -0.17 11.76
N ARG A 100 -2.56 -0.80 11.24
CA ARG A 100 -1.88 -1.91 11.93
C ARG A 100 -0.91 -1.48 13.05
N GLY A 101 -0.47 -0.22 13.07
CA GLY A 101 0.46 0.29 14.09
C GLY A 101 -0.26 0.73 15.35
N ILE A 102 -0.03 0.05 16.48
CA ILE A 102 -0.66 0.36 17.78
C ILE A 102 -0.10 1.66 18.37
N LYS A 103 1.23 1.82 18.38
CA LYS A 103 1.90 3.01 18.92
C LYS A 103 2.14 4.08 17.86
N GLY A 104 2.06 3.72 16.59
CA GLY A 104 2.18 4.65 15.47
C GLY A 104 2.44 3.97 14.14
N THR A 105 2.16 4.72 13.08
CA THR A 105 2.41 4.33 11.70
C THR A 105 3.20 5.43 10.99
N TYR A 106 4.34 5.08 10.43
CA TYR A 106 5.13 5.94 9.54
C TYR A 106 4.71 5.70 8.10
N VAL A 107 4.61 6.76 7.30
CA VAL A 107 4.12 6.68 5.93
C VAL A 107 5.14 7.28 4.98
N TYR A 108 5.51 6.50 3.97
CA TYR A 108 6.22 6.96 2.79
C TYR A 108 5.25 7.00 1.61
N VAL A 109 5.31 8.05 0.79
CA VAL A 109 4.42 8.23 -0.36
C VAL A 109 5.24 8.55 -1.60
N SER A 110 5.12 7.69 -2.61
CA SER A 110 5.83 7.80 -3.88
C SER A 110 5.33 8.96 -4.74
N ASP A 111 4.01 9.15 -4.84
CA ASP A 111 3.40 10.24 -5.61
C ASP A 111 3.55 11.60 -4.89
N PRO A 112 4.21 12.61 -5.49
CA PRO A 112 4.42 13.90 -4.83
C PRO A 112 3.13 14.66 -4.49
N ALA A 113 2.10 14.57 -5.34
CA ALA A 113 0.82 15.26 -5.13
C ALA A 113 0.07 14.64 -3.94
N LEU A 114 0.00 13.30 -3.89
CA LEU A 114 -0.57 12.57 -2.77
C LEU A 114 0.21 12.81 -1.48
N ARG A 115 1.55 12.87 -1.55
CA ARG A 115 2.40 13.20 -0.40
C ARG A 115 2.07 14.58 0.16
N ALA A 116 1.97 15.59 -0.71
CA ALA A 116 1.60 16.94 -0.30
C ALA A 116 0.18 16.98 0.28
N HIS A 117 -0.75 16.23 -0.30
CA HIS A 117 -2.12 16.12 0.21
C HIS A 117 -2.16 15.53 1.64
N LEU A 118 -1.46 14.41 1.87
CA LEU A 118 -1.46 13.68 3.14
C LEU A 118 -0.66 14.39 4.25
N ALA A 119 0.38 15.16 3.91
CA ALA A 119 1.16 15.95 4.86
C ALA A 119 0.33 16.99 5.62
N ARG A 120 -0.88 17.32 5.14
CA ARG A 120 -1.84 18.19 5.85
C ARG A 120 -2.53 17.49 7.03
N TYR A 121 -2.49 16.16 7.06
CA TYR A 121 -3.16 15.33 8.05
C TYR A 121 -2.18 14.49 8.89
N ILE A 122 -1.01 14.17 8.32
CA ILE A 122 0.03 13.38 8.98
C ILE A 122 1.18 14.33 9.37
N PRO A 123 1.51 14.46 10.67
CA PRO A 123 2.65 15.25 11.09
C PRO A 123 3.93 14.79 10.42
N ALA A 124 4.69 15.72 9.83
CA ALA A 124 6.02 15.41 9.34
C ALA A 124 6.95 15.17 10.54
N THR A 125 7.68 14.05 10.51
CA THR A 125 8.78 13.82 11.45
C THR A 125 9.91 14.78 11.07
N VAL A 126 10.28 15.67 12.01
CA VAL A 126 11.40 16.63 11.88
C VAL A 126 12.72 15.93 12.11
#